data_AF-A0A531M714-F1
#
_entry.id   AF-A0A531M714-F1
#
_cell.length_a   1.000
_cell.length_b   1.000
_cell.length_c   1.000
_cell.angle_alpha   90.00
_cell.angle_beta   90.00
_cell.angle_gamma   90.00
#
_symmetry.space_group_name_H-M   'P 1'
#
loop_
_entity.id
_entity.type
_entity.pdbx_description
1 polymer ?
#
loop_
_entity_poly.entity_id
_entity_poly.type
_entity_poly.pdbx_seq_one_letter_code
_entity_poly.pdbx_strand_id
1 'polypeptide(L)' 'GTEAAANRKLLVDAMGAGGFRNYAREWWHFTLDQEPFQKQRFDFPVTAE' A
#
# COMPACT_ATOMS: atom_id res chain seq x y z
N GLY A 1 -15.87 3.15 15.35
CA GLY A 1 -16.19 4.43 14.68
C GLY A 1 -16.53 4.16 13.24
N THR A 2 -17.74 4.52 12.82
CA THR A 2 -18.24 4.43 11.43
C THR A 2 -17.37 5.23 10.46
N GLU A 3 -16.91 6.40 10.90
CA GLU A 3 -16.00 7.28 10.15
C GLU A 3 -14.66 6.59 9.81
N ALA A 4 -14.03 5.92 10.78
CA ALA A 4 -12.77 5.23 10.53
C ALA A 4 -12.93 4.08 9.52
N ALA A 5 -14.08 3.42 9.47
CA ALA A 5 -14.36 2.38 8.48
C ALA A 5 -14.56 3.00 7.07
N ALA A 6 -15.29 4.11 6.98
CA ALA A 6 -15.47 4.86 5.73
C ALA A 6 -14.12 5.36 5.18
N ASN A 7 -13.26 5.92 6.04
CA ASN A 7 -11.94 6.42 5.65
C ASN A 7 -11.03 5.30 5.12
N ARG A 8 -11.03 4.13 5.79
CA ARG A 8 -10.29 2.96 5.29
C ARG A 8 -10.80 2.47 3.95
N LYS A 9 -12.13 2.46 3.75
CA LYS A 9 -12.72 2.09 2.46
C LYS A 9 -12.29 3.05 1.35
N LEU A 10 -12.37 4.36 1.61
CA LEU A 10 -11.92 5.39 0.67
C LEU A 10 -10.46 5.19 0.27
N LEU A 11 -9.58 4.91 1.24
CA LEU A 11 -8.18 4.63 0.99
C LEU A 11 -7.99 3.40 0.10
N VAL A 12 -8.66 2.28 0.40
CA VAL A 12 -8.57 1.05 -0.39
C VAL A 12 -9.04 1.26 -1.83
N ASP A 13 -10.16 1.96 -2.01
CA ASP A 13 -10.72 2.24 -3.34
C ASP A 13 -9.75 3.12 -4.16
N ALA A 14 -9.17 4.17 -3.56
CA ALA A 14 -8.20 5.05 -4.21
C ALA A 14 -6.89 4.34 -4.56
N MET A 15 -6.34 3.56 -3.64
CA MET A 15 -5.10 2.79 -3.87
C MET A 15 -5.31 1.71 -4.94
N GLY A 16 -6.47 1.05 -4.94
CA GLY A 16 -6.84 0.07 -5.97
C GLY A 16 -6.89 0.68 -7.37
N ALA A 17 -7.43 1.89 -7.52
CA ALA A 17 -7.40 2.63 -8.78
C ALA A 17 -5.97 2.97 -9.25
N GLY A 18 -5.03 3.12 -8.31
CA GLY A 18 -3.61 3.32 -8.59
C GLY A 18 -2.82 2.04 -8.89
N GLY A 19 -3.47 0.87 -8.97
CA GLY A 19 -2.80 -0.41 -9.23
C GLY A 19 -2.18 -1.06 -7.99
N PHE A 20 -2.54 -0.60 -6.79
CA PHE A 20 -2.09 -1.19 -5.55
C PHE A 20 -3.07 -2.24 -5.02
N ARG A 21 -2.51 -3.27 -4.38
CA ARG A 21 -3.22 -4.35 -3.70
C ARG A 21 -3.12 -4.16 -2.19
N ASN A 22 -4.26 -4.08 -1.51
CA ASN A 22 -4.31 -3.98 -0.06
C ASN A 22 -4.01 -5.33 0.63
N TYR A 23 -3.37 -5.29 1.79
CA TYR A 23 -3.23 -6.43 2.68
C TYR A 23 -4.28 -6.41 3.81
N ALA A 24 -5.22 -7.34 3.77
CA ALA A 24 -6.42 -7.30 4.63
C ALA A 24 -6.16 -7.31 6.16
N ARG A 25 -4.98 -7.77 6.61
CA ARG A 25 -4.63 -7.78 8.05
C ARG A 25 -4.07 -6.45 8.53
N GLU A 26 -3.58 -5.62 7.62
CA GLU A 26 -2.97 -4.31 7.92
C GLU A 26 -3.58 -3.29 6.96
N TRP A 27 -4.58 -2.54 7.42
CA TRP A 27 -5.35 -1.64 6.54
C TRP A 27 -4.50 -0.55 5.87
N TRP A 28 -3.31 -0.25 6.42
CA TRP A 28 -2.34 0.70 5.89
C TRP A 28 -1.34 0.08 4.89
N HIS A 29 -1.30 -1.24 4.73
CA HIS A 29 -0.31 -1.93 3.92
C HIS A 29 -0.83 -2.17 2.49
N PHE A 30 -0.04 -1.73 1.51
CA PHE A 30 -0.33 -1.88 0.09
C PHE A 30 0.92 -2.30 -0.67
N THR A 31 0.76 -3.13 -1.71
CA THR A 31 1.83 -3.55 -2.61
C THR A 31 1.43 -3.21 -4.04
N LEU A 32 2.37 -2.73 -4.86
CA LEU A 32 2.09 -2.45 -6.27
C LEU A 32 1.97 -3.78 -7.03
N ASP A 33 0.86 -3.99 -7.74
CA ASP A 33 0.54 -5.31 -8.30
C ASP A 33 1.51 -5.77 -9.40
N GLN A 34 1.95 -4.82 -10.23
CA GLN A 34 2.93 -5.03 -11.29
C GLN A 34 4.27 -4.39 -10.93
N GLU A 35 4.74 -4.58 -9.70
CA GLU A 35 6.01 -3.98 -9.28
C GLU A 35 7.22 -4.59 -10.02
N PRO A 36 8.24 -3.79 -10.39
CA PRO A 36 9.38 -4.28 -11.18
C PRO A 36 10.29 -5.27 -10.45
N PHE A 37 10.27 -5.30 -9.11
CA PHE A 37 11.28 -5.94 -8.27
C PHE A 37 10.71 -6.93 -7.23
N GLN A 38 9.66 -7.69 -7.59
CA GLN A 38 8.89 -8.57 -6.67
C GLN A 38 9.70 -9.52 -5.76
N LYS A 39 10.91 -9.91 -6.16
CA LYS A 39 11.76 -10.86 -5.44
C LYS A 39 13.05 -10.24 -4.90
N GLN A 40 13.30 -8.98 -5.21
CA GLN A 40 14.54 -8.30 -4.85
C GLN A 40 14.32 -7.48 -3.59
N ARG A 41 15.07 -7.83 -2.54
CA ARG A 41 15.17 -7.03 -1.33
C ARG A 41 16.38 -6.13 -1.49
N PHE A 42 16.17 -4.83 -1.32
CA PHE A 42 17.23 -3.86 -1.35
C PHE A 42 17.77 -3.64 0.07
N ASP A 43 19.07 -3.37 0.17
CA ASP A 43 19.78 -3.07 1.42
C ASP A 43 20.75 -1.91 1.18
N PHE A 44 20.19 -0.77 0.79
CA PHE A 44 20.93 0.48 0.65
C PHE A 44 20.41 1.50 1.69
N PRO A 45 21.24 2.46 2.12
CA PRO A 45 20.80 3.50 3.06
C PRO A 45 19.68 4.37 2.47
N VAL A 46 18.64 4.62 3.25
CA VAL A 46 17.61 5.62 2.92
C VAL A 46 18.06 6.97 3.46
N THR A 47 18.63 7.82 2.61
CA THR A 47 19.06 9.18 2.95
C THR A 47 18.00 10.20 2.52
N ALA A 48 17.93 11.33 3.22
CA ALA A 48 17.01 12.44 2.93
C ALA A 48 17.65 13.56 2.09
N GLU A 49 18.87 13.31 1.59
CA GLU A 49 19.66 14.27 0.80
C GLU A 49 18.96 14.68 -0.51
#